data_AF-A0A9W8EBZ4-F1
#
_entry.id   AF-A0A9W8EBZ4-F1
#
_cell.length_a   1.000
_cell.length_b   1.000
_cell.length_c   1.000
_cell.angle_alpha   90.00
_cell.angle_beta   90.00
_cell.angle_gamma   90.00
#
_symmetry.space_group_name_H-M   'P 1'
#
loop_
_entity.id
_entity.type
_entity.pdbx_description
1 polymer ?
#
loop_
_entity_poly.entity_id
_entity_poly.type
_entity_poly.pdbx_seq_one_letter_code
_entity_poly.pdbx_strand_id
1 'polypeptide(L)'
;MGWSVCGVEYTGNLQQMLHDMAVSKTFSQEYQTWAAQPTALNSASSKDRLKAQSLILSARSWPLSSHQHDAFSLPTGLGRSQQQLEEFYGQKHNGRKLTWLWQFGRVDVKLLYLNRPYEANVSLYQWAVLSLFEGTADSCAKAFNVVCKATGLTHAQLVLAVRALVASGLLLTTVLESEWDEQTLVQLNMQYSSKRYKIRIAASPMFGTAADSTTTASQDTADTVTRAVLEDRRLYLQSVIVRIMKTRRRLNHAQLVHQVIQIAQTRFSPNIVAIKKCIEQLLHKEYIARADDNRDVYIYVA
;
A
#
# COMPACT_ATOMS: atom_id res chain seq x y z
N MET A 1 -10.53 26.27 18.47
CA MET A 1 -10.83 25.25 19.51
C MET A 1 -11.29 23.95 18.83
N GLY A 2 -10.37 23.11 18.34
CA GLY A 2 -10.76 21.87 17.61
C GLY A 2 -9.95 20.62 17.96
N TRP A 3 -8.91 20.73 18.79
CA TRP A 3 -7.97 19.63 19.06
C TRP A 3 -8.27 18.85 20.35
N SER A 4 -9.33 19.19 21.09
CA SER A 4 -9.55 18.68 22.45
C SER A 4 -10.53 17.50 22.57
N VAL A 5 -11.12 17.03 21.46
CA VAL A 5 -12.13 15.95 21.49
C VAL A 5 -11.48 14.56 21.43
N CYS A 6 -10.26 14.45 20.88
CA CYS A 6 -9.46 13.22 20.88
C CYS A 6 -8.03 13.58 21.28
N GLY A 7 -7.47 12.89 22.27
CA GLY A 7 -6.13 13.19 22.82
C GLY A 7 -5.00 13.13 21.78
N VAL A 8 -3.84 13.70 22.12
CA VAL A 8 -2.65 13.83 21.24
C VAL A 8 -2.19 12.49 20.64
N GLU A 9 -2.38 11.38 21.37
CA GLU A 9 -2.07 10.02 20.89
C GLU A 9 -2.86 9.63 19.63
N TYR A 10 -4.06 10.19 19.43
CA TYR A 10 -4.91 9.85 18.27
C TYR A 10 -4.61 10.68 17.02
N THR A 11 -4.08 11.89 17.20
CA THR A 11 -3.81 12.82 16.10
C THR A 11 -2.35 12.85 15.70
N GLY A 12 -1.45 12.28 16.51
CA GLY A 12 0.00 12.28 16.26
C GLY A 12 0.39 11.68 14.91
N ASN A 13 -0.22 10.56 14.50
CA ASN A 13 0.05 9.97 13.18
C ASN A 13 -0.35 10.91 12.04
N LEU A 14 -1.53 11.54 12.13
CA LEU A 14 -2.00 12.47 11.09
C LEU A 14 -1.09 13.71 10.99
N GLN A 15 -0.63 14.23 12.12
CA GLN A 15 0.33 15.33 12.15
C GLN A 15 1.66 14.92 11.50
N GLN A 16 2.15 13.72 11.80
CA GLN A 16 3.35 13.17 11.17
C GLN A 16 3.16 12.98 9.66
N MET A 17 1.99 12.52 9.19
CA MET A 17 1.69 12.39 7.77
C MET A 17 1.76 13.75 7.05
N LEU A 18 1.18 14.81 7.62
CA LEU A 18 1.27 16.16 7.05
C LEU A 18 2.71 16.68 7.01
N HIS A 19 3.48 16.41 8.07
CA HIS A 19 4.90 16.75 8.11
C HIS A 19 5.68 16.00 7.01
N ASP A 20 5.46 14.70 6.86
CA ASP A 20 6.09 13.89 5.81
C ASP A 20 5.80 14.44 4.42
N MET A 21 4.56 14.88 4.14
CA MET A 21 4.22 15.51 2.85
C MET A 21 5.04 16.77 2.57
N ALA A 22 5.25 17.63 3.59
CA ALA A 22 6.04 18.84 3.45
C ALA A 22 7.53 18.51 3.23
N VAL A 23 8.10 17.62 4.05
CA VAL A 23 9.50 17.17 3.95
C VAL A 23 9.76 16.47 2.62
N SER A 24 8.82 15.66 2.15
CA SER A 24 8.95 14.97 0.87
C SER A 24 8.95 15.92 -0.32
N LYS A 25 8.23 17.05 -0.23
CA LYS A 25 8.23 18.06 -1.29
C LYS A 25 9.59 18.75 -1.38
N THR A 26 10.18 19.13 -0.24
CA THR A 26 11.53 19.72 -0.20
C THR A 26 12.57 18.71 -0.67
N PHE A 27 12.49 17.46 -0.22
CA PHE A 27 13.39 16.39 -0.66
C PHE A 27 13.33 16.18 -2.19
N SER A 28 12.12 16.20 -2.76
CA SER A 28 11.94 16.04 -4.21
C SER A 28 12.62 17.17 -4.99
N GLN A 29 12.54 18.42 -4.51
CA GLN A 29 13.19 19.56 -5.17
C GLN A 29 14.71 19.45 -5.11
N GLU A 30 15.26 19.03 -3.97
CA GLU A 30 16.69 18.77 -3.80
C GLU A 30 17.16 17.64 -4.72
N TYR A 31 16.38 16.55 -4.80
CA TYR A 31 16.65 15.44 -5.72
C TYR A 31 16.67 15.89 -7.18
N GLN A 32 15.68 16.70 -7.62
CA GLN A 32 15.67 17.21 -9.01
C GLN A 32 16.89 18.08 -9.31
N THR A 33 17.33 18.88 -8.33
CA THR A 33 18.52 19.73 -8.47
C THR A 33 19.79 18.87 -8.56
N TRP A 34 19.90 17.83 -7.73
CA TRP A 34 21.01 16.86 -7.76
C TRP A 34 21.02 16.04 -9.05
N ALA A 35 19.86 15.55 -9.50
CA ALA A 35 19.72 14.77 -10.73
C ALA A 35 19.98 15.58 -12.02
N ALA A 36 19.88 16.90 -11.95
CA ALA A 36 20.25 17.81 -13.03
C ALA A 36 21.77 18.00 -13.14
N GLN A 37 22.55 17.71 -12.09
CA GLN A 37 24.00 17.82 -12.13
C GLN A 37 24.60 16.68 -12.97
N PRO A 38 25.61 16.97 -13.80
CA PRO A 38 26.28 15.95 -14.59
C PRO A 38 27.14 15.04 -13.71
N THR A 39 26.60 13.86 -13.36
CA THR A 39 27.32 12.73 -12.76
C THR A 39 27.41 11.57 -13.76
N ALA A 40 28.23 10.54 -13.46
CA ALA A 40 28.38 9.36 -14.30
C ALA A 40 27.04 8.68 -14.66
N LEU A 41 26.05 8.76 -13.75
CA LEU A 41 24.70 8.22 -13.90
C LEU A 41 23.72 9.17 -14.62
N ASN A 42 24.07 10.45 -14.77
CA ASN A 42 23.23 11.52 -15.34
C ASN A 42 23.69 11.99 -16.75
N SER A 43 24.61 11.25 -17.37
CA SER A 43 25.26 11.55 -18.66
C SER A 43 24.38 11.29 -19.90
N ALA A 44 23.21 10.67 -19.74
CA ALA A 44 22.28 10.46 -20.83
C ALA A 44 21.66 11.78 -21.32
N SER A 45 21.45 11.89 -22.64
CA SER A 45 20.83 13.04 -23.28
C SER A 45 19.54 13.45 -22.55
N SER A 46 19.34 14.74 -22.33
CA SER A 46 18.22 15.29 -21.54
C SER A 46 16.82 14.92 -22.04
N LYS A 47 16.70 14.37 -23.27
CA LYS A 47 15.43 14.04 -23.92
C LYS A 47 14.80 12.72 -23.45
N ASP A 48 15.58 11.77 -22.94
CA ASP A 48 15.09 10.44 -22.52
C ASP A 48 14.86 10.32 -21.01
N ARG A 49 14.99 11.42 -20.25
CA ARG A 49 14.76 11.39 -18.80
C ARG A 49 13.27 11.43 -18.50
N LEU A 50 12.74 10.31 -17.98
CA LEU A 50 11.44 10.26 -17.33
C LEU A 50 11.43 11.25 -16.16
N LYS A 51 10.47 12.18 -16.17
CA LYS A 51 10.26 13.12 -15.06
C LYS A 51 9.60 12.39 -13.90
N ALA A 52 10.41 11.82 -13.02
CA ALA A 52 9.94 11.13 -11.83
C ALA A 52 9.72 12.12 -10.67
N GLN A 53 8.57 12.00 -9.99
CA GLN A 53 8.32 12.68 -8.72
C GLN A 53 8.07 11.60 -7.65
N SER A 54 8.79 11.66 -6.55
CA SER A 54 8.72 10.68 -5.47
C SER A 54 8.06 11.26 -4.21
N LEU A 55 7.30 10.43 -3.51
CA LEU A 55 6.84 10.74 -2.15
C LEU A 55 7.55 9.83 -1.14
N ILE A 56 8.29 10.41 -0.20
CA ILE A 56 8.99 9.70 0.86
C ILE A 56 8.18 9.83 2.14
N LEU A 57 7.64 8.71 2.60
CA LEU A 57 6.69 8.62 3.70
C LEU A 57 7.24 7.75 4.81
N SER A 58 6.96 8.09 6.06
CA SER A 58 7.37 7.28 7.21
C SER A 58 6.47 6.05 7.38
N ALA A 59 7.05 4.85 7.33
CA ALA A 59 6.26 3.61 7.32
C ALA A 59 5.33 3.41 8.53
N ARG A 60 5.64 4.03 9.69
CA ARG A 60 4.84 3.86 10.93
C ARG A 60 3.63 4.78 11.03
N SER A 61 3.62 5.89 10.31
CA SER A 61 2.56 6.90 10.46
C SER A 61 1.49 6.79 9.38
N TRP A 62 1.81 6.14 8.27
CA TRP A 62 0.89 5.94 7.16
C TRP A 62 0.27 4.53 7.20
N PRO A 63 -1.06 4.40 7.09
CA PRO A 63 -1.73 3.09 7.05
C PRO A 63 -1.63 2.48 5.63
N LEU A 64 -0.40 2.41 5.10
CA LEU A 64 -0.12 1.86 3.79
C LEU A 64 0.46 0.47 4.00
N SER A 65 -0.33 -0.56 3.71
CA SER A 65 0.16 -1.94 3.72
C SER A 65 1.21 -2.10 2.63
N SER A 66 2.45 -2.36 3.02
CA SER A 66 3.43 -2.95 2.11
C SER A 66 3.04 -4.41 1.92
N HIS A 67 2.34 -4.73 0.84
CA HIS A 67 2.30 -6.10 0.36
C HIS A 67 3.72 -6.40 -0.15
N GLN A 68 4.63 -6.84 0.75
CA GLN A 68 6.04 -7.09 0.44
C GLN A 68 6.27 -8.35 -0.42
N HIS A 69 5.25 -8.83 -1.11
CA HIS A 69 5.33 -10.07 -1.86
C HIS A 69 4.66 -9.91 -3.20
N ASP A 70 5.29 -9.15 -4.10
CA ASP A 70 5.05 -9.30 -5.52
C ASP A 70 6.36 -9.03 -6.26
N ALA A 71 6.77 -10.00 -7.07
CA ALA A 71 7.92 -9.91 -7.96
C ALA A 71 7.62 -8.95 -9.13
N PHE A 72 7.06 -7.78 -8.83
CA PHE A 72 6.69 -6.79 -9.82
C PHE A 72 7.94 -6.37 -10.60
N SER A 73 7.89 -6.61 -11.90
CA SER A 73 8.95 -6.26 -12.83
C SER A 73 8.71 -4.84 -13.31
N LEU A 74 9.55 -3.92 -12.83
CA LEU A 74 9.46 -2.51 -13.19
C LEU A 74 9.71 -2.35 -14.70
N PRO A 75 8.87 -1.61 -15.44
CA PRO A 75 9.06 -1.47 -16.88
C PRO A 75 10.38 -0.80 -17.24
N THR A 76 10.91 -1.15 -18.40
CA THR A 76 12.16 -0.62 -18.93
C THR A 76 12.11 0.90 -18.99
N GLY A 77 13.11 1.57 -18.40
CA GLY A 77 13.20 3.03 -18.33
C GLY A 77 13.12 3.58 -16.90
N LEU A 78 12.29 3.01 -16.01
CA LEU A 78 12.20 3.50 -14.62
C LEU A 78 13.30 2.97 -13.71
N GLY A 79 13.94 1.83 -14.03
CA GLY A 79 14.97 1.22 -13.20
C GLY A 79 16.14 2.15 -12.89
N ARG A 80 16.55 3.00 -13.85
CA ARG A 80 17.60 4.01 -13.62
C ARG A 80 17.15 5.09 -12.65
N SER A 81 15.93 5.60 -12.81
CA SER A 81 15.36 6.60 -11.90
C SER A 81 15.18 6.05 -10.48
N GLN A 82 14.85 4.77 -10.35
CA GLN A 82 14.80 4.08 -9.06
C GLN A 82 16.17 4.07 -8.38
N GLN A 83 17.21 3.61 -9.10
CA GLN A 83 18.59 3.53 -8.58
C GLN A 83 19.13 4.91 -8.19
N GLN A 84 18.89 5.94 -9.02
CA GLN A 84 19.26 7.33 -8.74
C GLN A 84 18.64 7.83 -7.43
N LEU A 85 17.36 7.54 -7.20
CA LEU A 85 16.68 7.96 -5.98
C LEU A 85 17.22 7.22 -4.75
N GLU A 86 17.49 5.92 -4.87
CA GLU A 86 18.06 5.10 -3.79
C GLU A 86 19.46 5.59 -3.40
N GLU A 87 20.31 5.92 -4.39
CA GLU A 87 21.64 6.47 -4.16
C GLU A 87 21.56 7.83 -3.46
N PHE A 88 20.77 8.75 -3.99
CA PHE A 88 20.59 10.08 -3.40
C PHE A 88 20.04 10.01 -1.96
N TYR A 89 19.08 9.11 -1.72
CA TYR A 89 18.53 8.89 -0.39
C TYR A 89 19.58 8.32 0.57
N GLY A 90 20.36 7.33 0.12
CA GLY A 90 21.42 6.70 0.91
C GLY A 90 22.53 7.66 1.32
N GLN A 91 22.88 8.63 0.46
CA GLN A 91 23.85 9.69 0.77
C GLN A 91 23.37 10.60 1.92
N LYS A 92 22.06 10.87 2.02
CA LYS A 92 21.49 11.75 3.05
C LYS A 92 21.08 11.04 4.33
N HIS A 93 20.69 9.78 4.24
CA HIS A 93 20.06 9.07 5.34
C HIS A 93 20.71 7.71 5.59
N ASN A 94 21.72 7.72 6.46
CA ASN A 94 22.37 6.49 6.90
C ASN A 94 21.45 5.67 7.84
N GLY A 95 21.51 4.34 7.72
CA GLY A 95 20.73 3.41 8.55
C GLY A 95 19.23 3.32 8.20
N ARG A 96 18.78 3.89 7.08
CA ARG A 96 17.39 3.78 6.60
C ARG A 96 17.33 2.97 5.30
N LYS A 97 16.20 2.29 5.09
CA LYS A 97 15.92 1.52 3.88
C LYS A 97 14.62 2.00 3.25
N LEU A 98 14.63 2.23 1.94
CA LEU A 98 13.42 2.54 1.18
C LEU A 98 12.62 1.25 0.89
N THR A 99 11.30 1.35 1.00
CA THR A 99 10.36 0.32 0.55
C THR A 99 9.45 0.95 -0.47
N TRP A 100 9.48 0.42 -1.69
CA TRP A 100 8.68 0.95 -2.79
C TRP A 100 7.24 0.43 -2.72
N LEU A 101 6.28 1.33 -2.92
CA LEU A 101 4.85 1.01 -2.94
C LEU A 101 4.30 1.26 -4.36
N TRP A 102 4.59 0.32 -5.27
CA TRP A 102 4.29 0.43 -6.69
C TRP A 102 2.80 0.58 -7.00
N GLN A 103 1.94 0.03 -6.15
CA GLN A 103 0.48 0.15 -6.27
C GLN A 103 -0.03 1.60 -6.21
N PHE A 104 0.74 2.53 -5.64
CA PHE A 104 0.42 3.96 -5.60
C PHE A 104 1.07 4.77 -6.72
N GLY A 105 1.91 4.13 -7.54
CA GLY A 105 2.56 4.77 -8.67
C GLY A 105 1.56 5.19 -9.74
N ARG A 106 1.74 6.40 -10.28
CA ARG A 106 1.02 6.89 -11.46
C ARG A 106 1.98 7.39 -12.51
N VAL A 107 1.59 7.22 -13.76
CA VAL A 107 2.41 7.54 -14.93
C VAL A 107 1.53 8.27 -15.96
N ASP A 108 2.05 9.35 -16.51
CA ASP A 108 1.48 10.01 -17.69
C ASP A 108 2.19 9.46 -18.93
N VAL A 109 1.43 8.81 -19.81
CA VAL A 109 1.93 8.13 -21.00
C VAL A 109 1.39 8.82 -22.24
N LYS A 110 2.25 9.07 -23.23
CA LYS A 110 1.82 9.54 -24.56
C LYS A 110 1.62 8.35 -25.48
N LEU A 111 0.43 8.23 -26.04
CA LEU A 111 0.09 7.20 -27.02
C LEU A 111 0.42 7.73 -28.42
N LEU A 112 1.49 7.18 -29.01
CA LEU A 112 2.02 7.63 -30.30
C LEU A 112 1.67 6.71 -31.48
N TYR A 113 1.07 5.54 -31.22
CA TYR A 113 0.70 4.56 -32.25
C TYR A 113 -0.62 4.89 -32.97
N LEU A 114 -1.32 5.94 -32.53
CA LEU A 114 -2.62 6.35 -33.05
C LEU A 114 -2.47 7.55 -34.00
N ASN A 115 -3.44 7.73 -34.91
CA ASN A 115 -3.47 8.86 -35.85
C ASN A 115 -3.44 10.23 -35.15
N ARG A 116 -4.00 10.30 -33.94
CA ARG A 116 -3.96 11.48 -33.07
C ARG A 116 -3.18 11.14 -31.81
N PRO A 117 -2.25 11.98 -31.34
CA PRO A 117 -1.60 11.76 -30.07
C PRO A 117 -2.62 11.90 -28.93
N TYR A 118 -2.57 10.99 -27.97
CA TYR A 118 -3.35 11.04 -26.72
C TYR A 118 -2.41 11.01 -25.52
N GLU A 119 -2.82 11.63 -24.41
CA GLU A 119 -2.14 11.52 -23.12
C GLU A 119 -3.01 10.71 -22.16
N ALA A 120 -2.49 9.60 -21.64
CA ALA A 120 -3.17 8.74 -20.68
C ALA A 120 -2.48 8.81 -19.31
N ASN A 121 -3.23 9.22 -18.29
CA ASN A 121 -2.83 9.06 -16.89
C ASN A 121 -3.27 7.67 -16.43
N VAL A 122 -2.30 6.82 -16.10
CA VAL A 122 -2.50 5.40 -15.77
C VAL A 122 -1.77 5.05 -14.47
N SER A 123 -2.17 3.97 -13.81
CA SER A 123 -1.39 3.40 -12.71
C SER A 123 -0.10 2.76 -13.22
N LEU A 124 0.88 2.58 -12.34
CA LEU A 124 2.15 1.94 -12.72
C LEU A 124 1.95 0.50 -13.21
N TYR A 125 1.02 -0.24 -12.63
CA TYR A 125 0.65 -1.59 -13.09
C TYR A 125 0.00 -1.58 -14.47
N GLN A 126 -0.88 -0.60 -14.74
CA GLN A 126 -1.46 -0.41 -16.06
C GLN A 126 -0.40 -0.05 -17.10
N TRP A 127 0.56 0.83 -16.75
CA TRP A 127 1.67 1.14 -17.64
C TRP A 127 2.57 -0.06 -17.90
N ALA A 128 2.83 -0.90 -16.88
CA ALA A 128 3.60 -2.11 -17.07
C ALA A 128 2.98 -3.04 -18.11
N VAL A 129 1.65 -3.21 -18.08
CA VAL A 129 0.92 -3.96 -19.12
C VAL A 129 1.06 -3.29 -20.49
N LEU A 130 0.84 -1.98 -20.59
CA LEU A 130 0.91 -1.24 -21.86
C LEU A 130 2.32 -1.28 -22.47
N SER A 131 3.37 -1.19 -21.65
CA SER A 131 4.77 -1.21 -22.10
C SER A 131 5.16 -2.51 -22.80
N LEU A 132 4.46 -3.62 -22.52
CA LEU A 132 4.74 -4.90 -23.20
C LEU A 132 4.39 -4.87 -24.69
N PHE A 133 3.52 -3.95 -25.12
CA PHE A 133 3.13 -3.78 -26.52
C PHE A 133 4.04 -2.80 -27.28
N GLU A 134 5.02 -2.20 -26.60
CA GLU A 134 6.01 -1.33 -27.25
C GLU A 134 6.98 -2.17 -28.12
N GLY A 135 7.23 -1.72 -29.35
CA GLY A 135 8.27 -2.28 -30.22
C GLY A 135 7.96 -3.62 -30.92
N THR A 136 6.79 -4.22 -30.72
CA THR A 136 6.39 -5.45 -31.44
C THR A 136 5.55 -5.13 -32.66
N ALA A 137 6.10 -5.31 -33.86
CA ALA A 137 5.41 -5.10 -35.14
C ALA A 137 4.29 -6.11 -35.42
N ASP A 138 4.39 -7.34 -34.86
CA ASP A 138 3.57 -8.49 -35.30
C ASP A 138 2.64 -9.08 -34.24
N SER A 139 2.52 -8.48 -33.04
CA SER A 139 1.68 -9.08 -31.98
C SER A 139 0.99 -8.03 -31.14
N CYS A 140 -0.02 -7.40 -31.72
CA CYS A 140 -0.96 -6.56 -31.00
C CYS A 140 -1.70 -7.33 -29.90
N ALA A 141 -1.75 -8.67 -29.95
CA ALA A 141 -2.38 -9.54 -28.96
C ALA A 141 -1.34 -10.37 -28.17
N LYS A 142 -1.54 -10.50 -26.86
CA LYS A 142 -0.73 -11.32 -25.95
C LYS A 142 -1.64 -12.11 -25.02
N ALA A 143 -1.28 -13.36 -24.73
CA ALA A 143 -2.00 -14.17 -23.77
C ALA A 143 -1.79 -13.66 -22.33
N PHE A 144 -2.82 -13.79 -21.49
CA PHE A 144 -2.84 -13.29 -20.12
C PHE A 144 -1.69 -13.85 -19.27
N ASN A 145 -1.36 -15.13 -19.44
CA ASN A 145 -0.23 -15.76 -18.74
C ASN A 145 1.14 -15.17 -19.10
N VAL A 146 1.35 -14.76 -20.34
CA VAL A 146 2.58 -14.09 -20.80
C VAL A 146 2.69 -12.72 -20.15
N VAL A 147 1.59 -11.98 -20.10
CA VAL A 147 1.52 -10.67 -19.43
C VAL A 147 1.79 -10.81 -17.93
N CYS A 148 1.22 -11.83 -17.28
CA CYS A 148 1.47 -12.13 -15.86
C CYS A 148 2.94 -12.42 -15.58
N LYS A 149 3.57 -13.30 -16.37
CA LYS A 149 5.00 -13.62 -16.22
C LYS A 149 5.91 -12.41 -16.48
N ALA A 150 5.58 -11.57 -17.47
CA ALA A 150 6.40 -10.42 -17.81
C ALA A 150 6.29 -9.27 -16.81
N THR A 151 5.10 -9.05 -16.23
CA THR A 151 4.88 -7.99 -15.23
C THR A 151 5.16 -8.44 -13.80
N GLY A 152 5.12 -9.74 -13.52
CA GLY A 152 5.27 -10.31 -12.18
C GLY A 152 4.16 -9.92 -11.20
N LEU A 153 3.02 -9.45 -11.72
CA LEU A 153 1.82 -9.16 -10.93
C LEU A 153 1.09 -10.44 -10.56
N THR A 154 0.45 -10.47 -9.38
CA THR A 154 -0.52 -11.53 -9.06
C THR A 154 -1.66 -11.55 -10.08
N HIS A 155 -2.30 -12.71 -10.21
CA HIS A 155 -3.51 -12.85 -11.02
C HIS A 155 -4.56 -11.78 -10.69
N ALA A 156 -4.87 -11.59 -9.40
CA ALA A 156 -5.87 -10.61 -8.96
C ALA A 156 -5.51 -9.16 -9.34
N GLN A 157 -4.25 -8.74 -9.12
CA GLN A 157 -3.79 -7.40 -9.50
C GLN A 157 -3.82 -7.19 -11.01
N LEU A 158 -3.40 -8.21 -11.78
CA LEU A 158 -3.37 -8.11 -13.23
C LEU A 158 -4.78 -8.03 -13.81
N VAL A 159 -5.71 -8.86 -13.33
CA VAL A 159 -7.13 -8.79 -13.75
C VAL A 159 -7.68 -7.40 -13.51
N LEU A 160 -7.44 -6.82 -12.33
CA LEU A 160 -7.87 -5.46 -12.02
C LEU A 160 -7.27 -4.45 -13.01
N ALA A 161 -5.95 -4.48 -13.25
CA ALA A 161 -5.27 -3.54 -14.14
C ALA A 161 -5.78 -3.65 -15.59
N VAL A 162 -5.91 -4.87 -16.12
CA VAL A 162 -6.36 -5.11 -17.50
C VAL A 162 -7.84 -4.74 -17.67
N ARG A 163 -8.71 -5.08 -16.71
CA ARG A 163 -10.14 -4.70 -16.77
C ARG A 163 -10.32 -3.18 -16.89
N ALA A 164 -9.55 -2.38 -16.15
CA ALA A 164 -9.63 -0.92 -16.26
C ALA A 164 -9.14 -0.41 -17.64
N LEU A 165 -8.11 -1.03 -18.20
CA LEU A 165 -7.63 -0.71 -19.55
C LEU A 165 -8.65 -1.11 -20.63
N VAL A 166 -9.31 -2.27 -20.49
CA VAL A 166 -10.39 -2.71 -21.38
C VAL A 166 -11.60 -1.77 -21.28
N ALA A 167 -12.03 -1.43 -20.07
CA ALA A 167 -13.14 -0.48 -19.85
C ALA A 167 -12.84 0.91 -20.43
N SER A 168 -11.56 1.33 -20.45
CA SER A 168 -11.15 2.58 -21.09
C SER A 168 -11.16 2.53 -22.63
N GLY A 169 -11.24 1.33 -23.21
CA GLY A 169 -11.18 1.06 -24.64
C GLY A 169 -9.77 0.94 -25.21
N LEU A 170 -8.70 1.11 -24.41
CA LEU A 170 -7.31 1.02 -24.88
C LEU A 170 -6.84 -0.40 -25.12
N LEU A 171 -7.36 -1.36 -24.36
CA LEU A 171 -7.17 -2.77 -24.62
C LEU A 171 -8.49 -3.40 -25.07
N LEU A 172 -8.39 -4.39 -25.93
CA LEU A 172 -9.45 -5.28 -26.35
C LEU A 172 -9.17 -6.65 -25.73
N THR A 173 -10.23 -7.39 -25.42
CA THR A 173 -10.14 -8.74 -24.88
C THR A 173 -11.16 -9.61 -25.60
N THR A 174 -10.87 -10.89 -25.73
CA THR A 174 -11.84 -11.87 -26.26
C THR A 174 -12.96 -12.18 -25.27
N VAL A 175 -12.78 -11.86 -23.98
CA VAL A 175 -13.73 -12.17 -22.91
C VAL A 175 -14.05 -10.91 -22.10
N LEU A 176 -15.30 -10.45 -22.15
CA LEU A 176 -15.76 -9.29 -21.35
C LEU A 176 -16.24 -9.66 -19.93
N GLU A 177 -16.87 -10.83 -19.75
CA GLU A 177 -17.64 -11.14 -18.52
C GLU A 177 -17.29 -12.47 -17.83
N SER A 178 -16.53 -13.37 -18.46
CA SER A 178 -16.08 -14.63 -17.82
C SER A 178 -14.81 -14.45 -16.98
N GLU A 179 -14.52 -15.47 -16.16
CA GLU A 179 -13.26 -15.59 -15.43
C GLU A 179 -12.07 -15.40 -16.37
N TRP A 180 -11.04 -14.71 -15.90
CA TRP A 180 -9.85 -14.42 -16.71
C TRP A 180 -9.00 -15.69 -16.72
N ASP A 181 -8.98 -16.38 -17.85
CA ASP A 181 -8.17 -17.57 -18.02
C ASP A 181 -6.75 -17.22 -18.47
N GLU A 182 -5.82 -18.13 -18.23
CA GLU A 182 -4.42 -17.98 -18.66
C GLU A 182 -4.28 -17.74 -20.18
N GLN A 183 -5.22 -18.27 -20.96
CA GLN A 183 -5.24 -18.18 -22.43
C GLN A 183 -6.04 -16.99 -22.96
N THR A 184 -6.65 -16.17 -22.09
CA THR A 184 -7.38 -14.98 -22.52
C THR A 184 -6.43 -14.04 -23.28
N LEU A 185 -6.81 -13.67 -24.50
CA LEU A 185 -6.00 -12.80 -25.34
C LEU A 185 -6.33 -11.34 -25.03
N VAL A 186 -5.29 -10.58 -24.73
CA VAL A 186 -5.34 -9.15 -24.48
C VAL A 186 -4.66 -8.45 -25.65
N GLN A 187 -5.39 -7.55 -26.31
CA GLN A 187 -4.94 -6.89 -27.52
C GLN A 187 -4.92 -5.36 -27.38
N LEU A 188 -3.90 -4.69 -27.93
CA LEU A 188 -3.86 -3.23 -28.02
C LEU A 188 -4.87 -2.72 -29.07
N ASN A 189 -5.71 -1.75 -28.69
CA ASN A 189 -6.69 -1.17 -29.60
C ASN A 189 -6.05 -0.15 -30.56
N MET A 190 -5.68 -0.61 -31.76
CA MET A 190 -5.11 0.25 -32.82
C MET A 190 -6.10 1.27 -33.41
N GLN A 191 -7.40 1.11 -33.15
CA GLN A 191 -8.46 2.00 -33.64
C GLN A 191 -9.05 2.86 -32.51
N TYR A 192 -8.29 3.04 -31.43
CA TYR A 192 -8.75 3.82 -30.29
C TYR A 192 -9.07 5.26 -30.69
N SER A 193 -10.23 5.75 -30.25
CA SER A 193 -10.66 7.12 -30.45
C SER A 193 -11.39 7.64 -29.23
N SER A 194 -11.01 8.85 -28.81
CA SER A 194 -11.66 9.59 -27.73
C SER A 194 -11.83 11.05 -28.11
N LYS A 195 -12.92 11.66 -27.61
CA LYS A 195 -13.17 13.10 -27.73
C LYS A 195 -12.15 13.92 -26.93
N ARG A 196 -11.61 13.35 -25.84
CA ARG A 196 -10.66 14.02 -24.94
C ARG A 196 -9.24 13.67 -25.33
N TYR A 197 -8.38 14.68 -25.41
CA TYR A 197 -6.94 14.50 -25.62
C TYR A 197 -6.26 13.86 -24.40
N LYS A 198 -6.64 14.29 -23.19
CA LYS A 198 -6.18 13.73 -21.92
C LYS A 198 -7.21 12.78 -21.36
N ILE A 199 -6.76 11.58 -21.03
CA ILE A 199 -7.59 10.46 -20.60
C ILE A 199 -7.05 10.03 -19.25
N ARG A 200 -7.94 9.89 -18.28
CA ARG A 200 -7.57 9.39 -16.97
C ARG A 200 -8.21 8.02 -16.82
N ILE A 201 -7.38 7.00 -16.75
CA ILE A 201 -7.84 5.66 -16.47
C ILE A 201 -7.85 5.55 -14.96
N ALA A 202 -9.00 5.20 -14.39
CA ALA A 202 -9.08 4.95 -12.97
C ALA A 202 -8.03 3.88 -12.63
N ALA A 203 -7.18 4.17 -11.63
CA ALA A 203 -6.46 3.09 -10.99
C ALA A 203 -7.54 2.15 -10.45
N SER A 204 -7.49 0.88 -10.84
CA SER A 204 -8.46 -0.10 -10.38
C SER A 204 -8.56 -0.01 -8.86
N PRO A 205 -9.78 -0.09 -8.28
CA PRO A 205 -10.06 0.32 -6.90
C PRO A 205 -9.48 -0.65 -5.85
N MET A 206 -8.19 -0.95 -5.92
CA MET A 206 -7.45 -1.63 -4.87
C MET A 206 -7.23 -0.69 -3.67
N PHE A 207 -7.38 0.62 -3.86
CA PHE A 207 -7.27 1.61 -2.79
C PHE A 207 -8.26 2.74 -3.01
N GLY A 208 -9.09 3.01 -1.99
CA GLY A 208 -10.16 4.00 -2.04
C GLY A 208 -9.66 5.39 -2.38
N THR A 209 -9.74 5.77 -3.65
CA THR A 209 -10.04 7.15 -4.01
C THR A 209 -11.53 7.22 -4.24
N ALA A 210 -12.23 7.93 -3.36
CA ALA A 210 -13.66 8.20 -3.47
C ALA A 210 -13.97 8.91 -4.79
N ALA A 211 -14.28 8.12 -5.81
CA ALA A 211 -15.01 8.50 -7.01
C ALA A 211 -15.35 7.18 -7.73
N ASP A 212 -16.63 6.86 -7.78
CA ASP A 212 -17.25 5.69 -8.43
C ASP A 212 -17.32 4.40 -7.61
N SER A 213 -18.43 4.36 -6.87
CA SER A 213 -19.14 3.22 -6.33
C SER A 213 -19.29 2.05 -7.32
N THR A 214 -18.58 0.94 -7.08
CA THR A 214 -19.00 -0.43 -7.46
C THR A 214 -18.39 -1.48 -6.51
N THR A 215 -19.07 -1.65 -5.37
CA THR A 215 -19.45 -2.87 -4.63
C THR A 215 -18.53 -4.08 -4.38
N THR A 216 -17.36 -4.27 -4.99
CA THR A 216 -16.55 -5.50 -4.75
C THR A 216 -15.16 -5.27 -4.20
N ALA A 217 -14.47 -4.19 -4.61
CA ALA A 217 -13.09 -3.92 -4.14
C ALA A 217 -13.01 -3.13 -2.81
N SER A 218 -14.16 -2.61 -2.33
CA SER A 218 -14.28 -2.04 -0.99
C SER A 218 -14.09 -3.07 0.12
N GLN A 219 -14.32 -4.36 -0.15
CA GLN A 219 -14.27 -5.43 0.85
C GLN A 219 -12.84 -5.69 1.33
N ASP A 220 -11.86 -5.85 0.43
CA ASP A 220 -10.47 -6.18 0.83
C ASP A 220 -9.79 -5.05 1.61
N THR A 221 -10.05 -3.79 1.23
CA THR A 221 -9.54 -2.63 1.98
C THR A 221 -10.26 -2.47 3.33
N ALA A 222 -11.57 -2.66 3.38
CA ALA A 222 -12.32 -2.67 4.64
C ALA A 222 -11.86 -3.81 5.56
N ASP A 223 -11.58 -4.99 5.01
CA ASP A 223 -11.13 -6.16 5.75
C ASP A 223 -9.70 -5.98 6.27
N THR A 224 -8.79 -5.39 5.49
CA THR A 224 -7.43 -5.08 5.95
C THR A 224 -7.44 -4.01 7.05
N VAL A 225 -8.22 -2.94 6.89
CA VAL A 225 -8.42 -1.91 7.93
C VAL A 225 -9.05 -2.53 9.18
N THR A 226 -10.07 -3.38 9.01
CA THR A 226 -10.73 -4.06 10.14
C THR A 226 -9.76 -4.98 10.87
N ARG A 227 -8.94 -5.75 10.15
CA ARG A 227 -7.88 -6.59 10.74
C ARG A 227 -6.86 -5.75 11.52
N ALA A 228 -6.40 -4.64 10.95
CA ALA A 228 -5.47 -3.73 11.62
C ALA A 228 -6.07 -3.15 12.91
N VAL A 229 -7.34 -2.71 12.87
CA VAL A 229 -8.06 -2.21 14.07
C VAL A 229 -8.21 -3.30 15.13
N LEU A 230 -8.53 -4.54 14.74
CA LEU A 230 -8.63 -5.65 15.68
C LEU A 230 -7.27 -5.99 16.32
N GLU A 231 -6.20 -5.90 15.56
CA GLU A 231 -4.84 -6.13 16.04
C GLU A 231 -4.38 -5.02 16.99
N ASP A 232 -4.67 -3.75 16.69
CA ASP A 232 -4.42 -2.62 17.59
C ASP A 232 -5.20 -2.76 18.90
N ARG A 233 -6.48 -3.16 18.83
CA ARG A 233 -7.29 -3.45 20.01
C ARG A 233 -6.68 -4.59 20.83
N ARG A 234 -6.15 -5.64 20.18
CA ARG A 234 -5.47 -6.75 20.85
C ARG A 234 -4.22 -6.28 21.60
N LEU A 235 -3.35 -5.50 20.94
CA LEU A 235 -2.14 -4.95 21.54
C LEU A 235 -2.46 -3.97 22.68
N TYR A 236 -3.50 -3.15 22.53
CA TYR A 236 -3.99 -2.27 23.59
C TYR A 236 -4.48 -3.06 24.81
N LEU A 237 -5.28 -4.12 24.61
CA LEU A 237 -5.71 -4.96 25.73
C LEU A 237 -4.52 -5.61 26.45
N GLN A 238 -3.52 -6.09 25.70
CA GLN A 238 -2.29 -6.65 26.29
C GLN A 238 -1.55 -5.62 27.13
N SER A 239 -1.38 -4.39 26.64
CA SER A 239 -0.69 -3.32 27.39
C SER A 239 -1.44 -2.92 28.65
N VAL A 240 -2.78 -2.86 28.61
CA VAL A 240 -3.62 -2.60 29.79
C VAL A 240 -3.49 -3.72 30.83
N ILE A 241 -3.55 -4.99 30.41
CA ILE A 241 -3.38 -6.14 31.32
C ILE A 241 -2.01 -6.07 32.01
N VAL A 242 -0.93 -5.87 31.24
CA VAL A 242 0.43 -5.76 31.78
C VAL A 242 0.53 -4.59 32.76
N ARG A 243 -0.06 -3.43 32.44
CA ARG A 243 -0.07 -2.25 33.34
C ARG A 243 -0.77 -2.51 34.67
N ILE A 244 -1.95 -3.16 34.65
CA ILE A 244 -2.68 -3.55 35.86
C ILE A 244 -1.85 -4.54 36.68
N MET A 245 -1.35 -5.60 36.03
CA MET A 245 -0.62 -6.68 36.69
C MET A 245 0.71 -6.21 37.28
N LYS A 246 1.45 -5.34 36.59
CA LYS A 246 2.68 -4.71 37.10
C LYS A 246 2.45 -3.91 38.38
N THR A 247 1.28 -3.28 38.50
CA THR A 247 0.92 -2.45 39.66
C THR A 247 0.39 -3.29 40.82
N ARG A 248 -0.50 -4.25 40.55
CA ARG A 248 -1.16 -5.08 41.57
C ARG A 248 -0.33 -6.29 42.00
N ARG A 249 0.63 -6.74 41.17
CA ARG A 249 1.50 -7.91 41.32
C ARG A 249 0.79 -9.28 41.41
N ARG A 250 -0.37 -9.34 42.05
CA ARG A 250 -1.21 -10.52 42.20
C ARG A 250 -2.69 -10.12 42.09
N LEU A 251 -3.48 -10.78 41.24
CA LEU A 251 -4.88 -10.41 41.02
C LEU A 251 -5.73 -11.62 40.59
N ASN A 252 -6.97 -11.69 41.07
CA ASN A 252 -7.92 -12.73 40.65
C ASN A 252 -8.44 -12.46 39.22
N HIS A 253 -8.76 -13.53 38.48
CA HIS A 253 -9.26 -13.46 37.10
C HIS A 253 -10.47 -12.54 36.93
N ALA A 254 -11.50 -12.66 37.77
CA ALA A 254 -12.71 -11.85 37.65
C ALA A 254 -12.40 -10.35 37.86
N GLN A 255 -11.55 -10.05 38.83
CA GLN A 255 -11.11 -8.68 39.12
C GLN A 255 -10.26 -8.09 38.00
N LEU A 256 -9.35 -8.89 37.43
CA LEU A 256 -8.53 -8.48 36.29
C LEU A 256 -9.42 -8.16 35.08
N VAL A 257 -10.34 -9.07 34.72
CA VAL A 257 -11.26 -8.87 33.59
C VAL A 257 -12.09 -7.60 33.80
N HIS A 258 -12.65 -7.40 35.00
CA HIS A 258 -13.43 -6.20 35.31
C HIS A 258 -12.62 -4.90 35.17
N GLN A 259 -11.41 -4.85 35.72
CA GLN A 259 -10.54 -3.66 35.60
C GLN A 259 -10.13 -3.37 34.15
N VAL A 260 -9.83 -4.41 33.36
CA VAL A 260 -9.52 -4.26 31.93
C VAL A 260 -10.71 -3.68 31.18
N ILE A 261 -11.93 -4.16 31.44
CA ILE A 261 -13.15 -3.64 30.82
C ILE A 261 -13.34 -2.16 31.15
N GLN A 262 -13.22 -1.77 32.41
CA GLN A 262 -13.42 -0.37 32.83
C GLN A 262 -12.45 0.59 32.13
N ILE A 263 -11.17 0.21 31.98
CA ILE A 263 -10.17 1.05 31.31
C ILE A 263 -10.43 1.07 29.79
N ALA A 264 -10.72 -0.08 29.18
CA ALA A 264 -10.88 -0.20 27.74
C ALA A 264 -12.18 0.43 27.22
N GLN A 265 -13.26 0.47 28.02
CA GLN A 265 -14.55 1.07 27.66
C GLN A 265 -14.46 2.55 27.24
N THR A 266 -13.43 3.28 27.69
CA THR A 266 -13.16 4.65 27.27
C THR A 266 -12.72 4.78 25.81
N ARG A 267 -12.25 3.68 25.20
CA ARG A 267 -11.71 3.60 23.84
C ARG A 267 -12.62 2.79 22.91
N PHE A 268 -13.11 1.63 23.38
CA PHE A 268 -14.01 0.73 22.65
C PHE A 268 -14.69 -0.23 23.62
N SER A 269 -15.75 -0.93 23.19
CA SER A 269 -16.38 -1.98 24.00
C SER A 269 -15.65 -3.32 23.82
N PRO A 270 -14.84 -3.80 24.80
CA PRO A 270 -14.09 -5.03 24.65
C PRO A 270 -14.97 -6.27 24.86
N ASN A 271 -14.75 -7.31 24.05
CA ASN A 271 -15.36 -8.62 24.27
C ASN A 271 -14.55 -9.43 25.30
N ILE A 272 -15.22 -10.05 26.28
CA ILE A 272 -14.61 -10.92 27.29
C ILE A 272 -13.76 -12.03 26.64
N VAL A 273 -14.21 -12.60 25.53
CA VAL A 273 -13.46 -13.64 24.78
C VAL A 273 -12.11 -13.11 24.30
N ALA A 274 -12.07 -11.85 23.82
CA ALA A 274 -10.83 -11.23 23.36
C ALA A 274 -9.87 -10.96 24.54
N ILE A 275 -10.38 -10.56 25.70
CA ILE A 275 -9.58 -10.37 26.92
C ILE A 275 -8.97 -11.70 27.37
N LYS A 276 -9.76 -12.79 27.41
CA LYS A 276 -9.26 -14.13 27.76
C LYS A 276 -8.13 -14.58 26.83
N LYS A 277 -8.30 -14.42 25.52
CA LYS A 277 -7.26 -14.71 24.53
C LYS A 277 -5.98 -13.88 24.75
N CYS A 278 -6.12 -12.61 25.13
CA CYS A 278 -4.96 -11.76 25.44
C CYS A 278 -4.22 -12.23 26.71
N ILE A 279 -4.95 -12.67 27.74
CA ILE A 279 -4.37 -13.25 28.98
C ILE A 279 -3.59 -14.53 28.65
N GLU A 280 -4.16 -15.43 27.84
CA GLU A 280 -3.49 -16.66 27.40
C GLU A 280 -2.19 -16.36 26.65
N GLN A 281 -2.21 -15.39 25.73
CA GLN A 281 -1.00 -14.95 25.03
C GLN A 281 0.06 -14.36 25.96
N LEU A 282 -0.35 -13.65 27.03
CA LEU A 282 0.58 -13.08 28.01
C LEU A 282 1.14 -14.12 28.98
N LEU A 283 0.38 -15.18 29.29
CA LEU A 283 0.87 -16.36 30.00
C LEU A 283 1.95 -17.08 29.17
N HIS A 284 1.69 -17.31 27.87
CA HIS A 284 2.64 -17.96 26.97
C HIS A 284 3.91 -17.13 26.74
N LYS A 285 3.81 -15.80 26.79
CA LYS A 285 4.96 -14.87 26.73
C LYS A 285 5.63 -14.63 28.08
N GLU A 286 5.22 -15.34 29.13
CA GLU A 286 5.80 -15.25 30.48
C GLU A 286 5.75 -13.85 31.13
N TYR A 287 4.83 -12.98 30.71
CA TYR A 287 4.60 -11.69 31.39
C TYR A 287 3.84 -11.87 32.70
N ILE A 288 2.99 -12.90 32.77
CA ILE A 288 2.20 -13.29 33.94
C ILE A 288 2.23 -14.81 34.06
N ALA A 289 2.03 -15.33 35.27
CA ALA A 289 1.87 -16.75 35.56
C ALA A 289 0.61 -16.98 36.39
N ARG A 290 0.13 -18.23 36.44
CA ARG A 290 -0.88 -18.63 37.42
C ARG A 290 -0.20 -18.90 38.76
N ALA A 291 -0.85 -18.54 39.85
CA ALA A 291 -0.35 -18.86 41.18
C ALA A 291 -0.41 -20.38 41.42
N ASP A 292 0.59 -20.94 42.11
CA ASP A 292 0.67 -22.37 42.40
C ASP A 292 -0.47 -22.84 43.33
N ASP A 293 -0.94 -21.94 44.19
CA ASP A 293 -1.99 -22.19 45.17
C ASP A 293 -3.41 -22.07 44.59
N ASN A 294 -3.60 -21.21 43.58
CA ASN A 294 -4.91 -20.99 42.97
C ASN A 294 -4.80 -20.62 41.48
N ARG A 295 -5.38 -21.47 40.63
CA ARG A 295 -5.40 -21.29 39.17
C ARG A 295 -6.17 -20.06 38.70
N ASP A 296 -7.07 -19.50 39.52
CA ASP A 296 -7.84 -18.28 39.21
C ASP A 296 -7.11 -17.00 39.60
N VAL A 297 -5.88 -17.11 40.13
CA VAL A 297 -5.05 -15.97 40.50
C VAL A 297 -3.86 -15.88 39.56
N TYR A 298 -3.64 -14.68 39.02
CA TYR A 298 -2.48 -14.37 38.20
C TYR A 298 -1.43 -13.63 39.03
N ILE A 299 -0.16 -13.87 38.73
CA ILE A 299 1.02 -13.20 39.30
C ILE A 299 1.80 -12.57 38.16
N TYR A 300 2.33 -11.36 38.36
CA TYR A 300 3.21 -10.70 37.38
C TYR A 300 4.65 -11.19 37.51
N VAL A 301 5.27 -11.59 36.40
CA VAL A 301 6.56 -12.33 36.38
C VAL A 301 7.71 -11.52 35.78
N ALA A 302 7.41 -10.50 34.98
CA ALA A 302 8.40 -9.67 34.29
C ALA A 302 8.91 -8.46 35.12
#